data_AF-A0A914G4F5-F1
#
_entry.id   AF-A0A914G4F5-F1
#
_cell.length_a   1.000
_cell.length_b   1.000
_cell.length_c   1.000
_cell.angle_alpha   90.00
_cell.angle_beta   90.00
_cell.angle_gamma   90.00
#
_symmetry.space_group_name_H-M   'P 1'
#
loop_
_entity.id
_entity.type
_entity.pdbx_description
1 polymer ?
#
loop_
_entity_poly.entity_id
_entity_poly.type
_entity_poly.pdbx_seq_one_letter_code
_entity_poly.pdbx_strand_id
1 'polypeptide(L)'
;KYLNISRPCVCNVGKKRCTCLRPNSRKETWLFSRYSTGWACGLHSDYTELSASGCVDRVLDKKEGKHQKRRYFYTSFLREPIARFISEYRHVERGATWLASRHVCNGKPPTPEQLPMCFDPEVGWDGVEMEEFLSCPYNLAFNRQTRMLADLTLINCYDTSTMNSTMRDKIMLESAKNNLRNLAFFGIKEKMEESQFIFEKTFQMTFTRELAEWNKSKSHDTPLTEMEMKVIREKNHLDIQLYEFAIKLFNKRLELIQSSSESKELRPKPIVYFKSEDVESEDEDSGSPEYTDSTFM
;
A
#
# COMPACT_ATOMS: atom_id res chain seq x y z
N LYS A 1 13.11 -6.32 -16.43
CA LYS A 1 14.07 -6.27 -17.57
C LYS A 1 15.31 -5.48 -17.20
N TYR A 2 15.18 -4.31 -16.58
CA TYR A 2 16.30 -3.41 -16.26
C TYR A 2 16.83 -3.57 -14.84
N LEU A 3 16.73 -4.76 -14.24
CA LEU A 3 17.24 -5.01 -12.89
C LEU A 3 18.37 -6.02 -13.01
N ASN A 4 19.54 -5.68 -12.46
CA ASN A 4 20.74 -6.50 -12.52
C ASN A 4 20.64 -7.64 -11.50
N ILE A 5 20.30 -8.83 -11.99
CA ILE A 5 20.13 -10.05 -11.19
C ILE A 5 20.68 -11.25 -11.94
N SER A 6 21.14 -12.26 -11.17
CA SER A 6 21.71 -13.50 -11.72
C SER A 6 20.78 -14.25 -12.68
N ARG A 7 19.45 -14.18 -12.45
CA ARG A 7 18.44 -14.72 -13.34
C ARG A 7 17.37 -13.68 -13.68
N PRO A 8 17.50 -12.96 -14.81
CA PRO A 8 16.50 -11.99 -15.26
C PRO A 8 15.12 -12.62 -15.48
N CYS A 9 14.06 -11.83 -15.28
CA CYS A 9 12.72 -12.25 -15.67
C CYS A 9 12.62 -12.41 -17.20
N VAL A 10 11.97 -13.47 -17.65
CA VAL A 10 11.70 -13.73 -19.08
C VAL A 10 10.39 -13.08 -19.47
N CYS A 11 10.44 -12.06 -20.33
CA CYS A 11 9.28 -11.32 -20.83
C CYS A 11 9.13 -11.56 -22.33
N ASN A 12 8.02 -12.18 -22.75
CA ASN A 12 7.76 -12.43 -24.17
C ASN A 12 6.94 -11.30 -24.77
N VAL A 13 7.27 -10.90 -26.00
CA VAL A 13 6.52 -9.88 -26.75
C VAL A 13 5.04 -10.29 -26.84
N GLY A 14 4.13 -9.32 -26.69
CA GLY A 14 2.69 -9.55 -26.68
C GLY A 14 2.12 -10.09 -25.36
N LYS A 15 2.96 -10.59 -24.43
CA LYS A 15 2.49 -11.01 -23.10
C LYS A 15 2.66 -9.89 -22.08
N LYS A 16 1.56 -9.55 -21.39
CA LYS A 16 1.58 -8.58 -20.28
C LYS A 16 2.34 -9.09 -19.04
N ARG A 17 2.63 -10.39 -18.95
CA ARG A 17 3.27 -11.02 -17.79
C ARG A 17 4.62 -11.62 -18.16
N CYS A 18 5.61 -11.37 -17.32
CA CYS A 18 6.93 -11.97 -17.35
C CYS A 18 7.01 -13.15 -16.36
N THR A 19 7.97 -14.04 -16.59
CA THR A 19 8.28 -15.16 -15.70
C THR A 19 9.52 -14.82 -14.87
N CYS A 20 9.34 -14.61 -13.56
CA CYS A 20 10.40 -14.19 -12.62
C CYS A 20 10.73 -15.32 -11.62
N LEU A 21 11.55 -16.28 -12.04
CA LEU A 21 11.88 -17.47 -11.24
C LEU A 21 13.20 -17.31 -10.49
N ARG A 22 13.32 -17.95 -9.33
CA ARG A 22 14.59 -18.03 -8.60
C ARG A 22 15.67 -18.74 -9.45
N PRO A 23 16.97 -18.42 -9.31
CA PRO A 23 18.03 -19.02 -10.12
C PRO A 23 18.00 -20.55 -10.15
N ASN A 24 17.81 -21.19 -8.99
CA ASN A 24 17.88 -22.64 -8.82
C ASN A 24 16.51 -23.35 -8.83
N SER A 25 15.45 -22.70 -9.33
CA SER A 25 14.11 -23.28 -9.34
C SER A 25 13.38 -23.08 -10.67
N ARG A 26 12.61 -24.09 -11.09
CA ARG A 26 11.72 -24.00 -12.25
C ARG A 26 10.29 -23.59 -11.90
N LYS A 27 9.94 -23.54 -10.60
CA LYS A 27 8.58 -23.26 -10.13
C LYS A 27 8.52 -22.04 -9.20
N GLU A 28 9.57 -21.80 -8.41
CA GLU A 28 9.55 -20.78 -7.35
C GLU A 28 9.73 -19.38 -7.91
N THR A 29 8.81 -18.49 -7.55
CA THR A 29 8.79 -17.11 -8.01
C THR A 29 9.43 -16.20 -6.95
N TRP A 30 10.27 -15.26 -7.36
CA TRP A 30 10.89 -14.29 -6.42
C TRP A 30 10.15 -12.95 -6.36
N LEU A 31 9.31 -12.64 -7.36
CA LEU A 31 8.56 -11.39 -7.46
C LEU A 31 7.06 -11.67 -7.57
N PHE A 32 6.27 -11.20 -6.61
CA PHE A 32 4.81 -11.18 -6.68
C PHE A 32 4.35 -9.79 -7.14
N SER A 33 3.75 -9.69 -8.32
CA SER A 33 3.32 -8.41 -8.91
C SER A 33 2.38 -8.64 -10.08
N ARG A 34 1.68 -7.58 -10.50
CA ARG A 34 0.90 -7.55 -11.76
C ARG A 34 1.67 -8.13 -12.95
N TYR A 35 2.95 -7.76 -13.09
CA TYR A 35 3.76 -8.12 -14.26
C TYR A 35 4.49 -9.46 -14.10
N SER A 36 4.33 -10.18 -12.99
CA SER A 36 4.91 -11.51 -12.79
C SER A 36 3.81 -12.56 -12.52
N THR A 37 3.11 -12.42 -11.40
CA THR A 37 2.04 -13.32 -10.96
C THR A 37 0.67 -12.93 -11.50
N GLY A 38 0.53 -11.72 -12.06
CA GLY A 38 -0.77 -11.19 -12.44
C GLY A 38 -1.54 -10.70 -11.22
N TRP A 39 -2.84 -10.53 -11.38
CA TRP A 39 -3.76 -10.15 -10.31
C TRP A 39 -4.24 -11.36 -9.51
N ALA A 40 -3.30 -12.18 -9.03
CA ALA A 40 -3.63 -13.47 -8.43
C ALA A 40 -4.45 -13.35 -7.13
N CYS A 41 -4.31 -12.23 -6.41
CA CYS A 41 -5.11 -11.91 -5.22
C CYS A 41 -6.32 -11.00 -5.50
N GLY A 42 -6.50 -10.53 -6.74
CA GLY A 42 -7.47 -9.48 -7.07
C GLY A 42 -6.82 -8.36 -7.89
N LEU A 43 -7.64 -7.66 -8.68
CA LEU A 43 -7.19 -6.47 -9.40
C LEU A 43 -6.85 -5.37 -8.38
N HIS A 44 -5.63 -4.82 -8.45
CA HIS A 44 -5.15 -3.80 -7.52
C HIS A 44 -5.31 -4.18 -6.05
N SER A 45 -5.02 -5.44 -5.69
CA SER A 45 -5.12 -5.91 -4.31
C SER A 45 -4.40 -5.02 -3.31
N ASP A 46 -5.11 -4.64 -2.25
CA ASP A 46 -4.61 -3.79 -1.18
C ASP A 46 -3.85 -4.57 -0.09
N TYR A 47 -3.40 -3.88 0.96
CA TYR A 47 -2.70 -4.50 2.09
C TYR A 47 -3.53 -5.60 2.76
N THR A 48 -4.85 -5.39 2.90
CA THR A 48 -5.75 -6.36 3.53
C THR A 48 -5.86 -7.62 2.68
N GLU A 49 -6.05 -7.45 1.36
CA GLU A 49 -6.15 -8.56 0.42
C GLU A 49 -4.83 -9.31 0.25
N LEU A 50 -3.69 -8.62 0.20
CA LEU A 50 -2.39 -9.26 0.01
C LEU A 50 -1.86 -9.92 1.28
N SER A 51 -1.88 -9.18 2.39
CA SER A 51 -1.19 -9.50 3.63
C SER A 51 -2.13 -10.04 4.70
N ALA A 52 -3.12 -9.24 5.14
CA ALA A 52 -3.97 -9.61 6.28
C ALA A 52 -4.80 -10.88 6.03
N SER A 53 -5.27 -11.08 4.78
CA SER A 53 -6.03 -12.28 4.41
C SER A 53 -5.17 -13.52 4.08
N GLY A 54 -3.84 -13.40 4.10
CA GLY A 54 -2.92 -14.50 3.76
C GLY A 54 -2.94 -14.93 2.29
N CYS A 55 -3.51 -14.12 1.38
CA CYS A 55 -3.69 -14.52 -0.01
C CYS A 55 -2.39 -14.88 -0.73
N VAL A 56 -1.33 -14.07 -0.56
CA VAL A 56 -0.05 -14.26 -1.26
C VAL A 56 0.54 -15.64 -0.96
N ASP A 57 0.51 -16.08 0.30
CA ASP A 57 1.05 -17.37 0.73
C ASP A 57 0.31 -18.53 0.09
N ARG A 58 -1.03 -18.52 0.20
CA ARG A 58 -1.90 -19.53 -0.42
C ARG A 58 -1.71 -19.62 -1.93
N VAL A 59 -1.58 -18.48 -2.62
CA VAL A 59 -1.37 -18.44 -4.07
C VAL A 59 -0.02 -19.04 -4.46
N LEU A 60 1.05 -18.70 -3.73
CA LEU A 60 2.39 -19.22 -4.00
C LEU A 60 2.48 -20.71 -3.71
N ASP A 61 1.88 -21.18 -2.61
CA ASP A 61 1.81 -22.61 -2.28
C ASP A 61 1.13 -23.42 -3.38
N LYS A 62 -0.04 -22.96 -3.83
CA LYS A 62 -0.77 -23.61 -4.92
C LYS A 62 0.06 -23.65 -6.21
N LYS A 63 0.79 -22.57 -6.51
CA LYS A 63 1.61 -22.48 -7.72
C LYS A 63 2.87 -23.34 -7.65
N GLU A 64 3.51 -23.40 -6.49
CA GLU A 64 4.78 -24.10 -6.29
C GLU A 64 4.58 -25.58 -5.93
N GLY A 65 3.36 -25.96 -5.53
CA GLY A 65 2.95 -27.33 -5.21
C GLY A 65 3.43 -27.81 -3.84
N LYS A 66 3.86 -26.90 -2.97
CA LYS A 66 4.33 -27.20 -1.61
C LYS A 66 4.11 -25.98 -0.72
N HIS A 67 3.76 -26.25 0.54
CA HIS A 67 3.79 -25.22 1.58
C HIS A 67 5.24 -24.90 1.93
N GLN A 68 5.59 -23.62 2.03
CA GLN A 68 6.89 -23.17 2.49
C GLN A 68 6.77 -21.95 3.38
N LYS A 69 7.54 -21.93 4.48
CA LYS A 69 7.72 -20.72 5.28
C LYS A 69 8.48 -19.68 4.45
N ARG A 70 7.80 -18.61 4.03
CA ARG A 70 8.38 -17.54 3.20
C ARG A 70 8.58 -16.25 4.01
N ARG A 71 9.53 -15.46 3.57
CA ARG A 71 9.73 -14.07 4.01
C ARG A 71 9.22 -13.15 2.90
N TYR A 72 8.23 -12.33 3.22
CA TYR A 72 7.67 -11.35 2.30
C TYR A 72 8.27 -9.97 2.56
N PHE A 73 8.69 -9.32 1.48
CA PHE A 73 9.18 -7.94 1.49
C PHE A 73 8.21 -7.10 0.68
N TYR A 74 7.18 -6.58 1.35
CA TYR A 74 6.19 -5.74 0.70
C TYR A 74 6.80 -4.40 0.31
N THR A 75 6.46 -3.96 -0.89
CA THR A 75 6.88 -2.67 -1.41
C THR A 75 5.70 -1.93 -2.04
N SER A 76 5.76 -0.60 -2.04
CA SER A 76 4.72 0.24 -2.64
C SER A 76 5.31 1.55 -3.17
N PHE A 77 4.47 2.33 -3.85
CA PHE A 77 4.77 3.71 -4.25
C PHE A 77 3.61 4.61 -3.83
N LEU A 78 3.94 5.79 -3.32
CA LEU A 78 2.98 6.85 -3.02
C LEU A 78 3.17 8.01 -3.99
N ARG A 79 2.13 8.83 -4.07
CA ARG A 79 2.07 10.03 -4.89
C ARG A 79 1.37 11.13 -4.13
N GLU A 80 1.71 12.39 -4.41
CA GLU A 80 1.02 13.54 -3.86
C GLU A 80 -0.52 13.38 -4.06
N PRO A 81 -1.33 13.43 -2.98
CA PRO A 81 -2.73 13.01 -2.99
C PRO A 81 -3.62 13.73 -4.01
N ILE A 82 -3.42 15.03 -4.19
CA ILE A 82 -4.22 15.83 -5.11
C ILE A 82 -3.92 15.44 -6.55
N ALA A 83 -2.64 15.42 -6.93
CA ALA A 83 -2.19 14.99 -8.25
C ALA A 83 -2.56 13.53 -8.52
N ARG A 84 -2.55 12.67 -7.49
CA ARG A 84 -3.00 11.28 -7.55
C ARG A 84 -4.49 11.18 -7.82
N PHE A 85 -5.32 11.96 -7.13
CA PHE A 85 -6.77 12.01 -7.34
C PHE A 85 -7.13 12.49 -8.74
N ILE A 86 -6.57 13.61 -9.18
CA ILE A 86 -6.80 14.16 -10.53
C ILE A 86 -6.36 13.17 -11.61
N SER A 87 -5.22 12.50 -11.40
CA SER A 87 -4.74 11.46 -12.30
C SER A 87 -5.67 10.26 -12.38
N GLU A 88 -6.38 9.93 -11.29
CA GLU A 88 -7.37 8.87 -11.28
C GLU A 88 -8.64 9.30 -12.01
N TYR A 89 -9.17 10.49 -11.70
CA TYR A 89 -10.31 11.09 -12.41
C TYR A 89 -10.10 11.01 -13.93
N ARG A 90 -8.96 11.52 -14.43
CA ARG A 90 -8.64 11.47 -15.86
C ARG A 90 -8.52 10.06 -16.41
N HIS A 91 -8.25 9.06 -15.59
CA HIS A 91 -8.24 7.67 -16.03
C HIS A 91 -9.66 7.11 -16.13
N VAL A 92 -10.51 7.43 -15.15
CA VAL A 92 -11.93 7.06 -15.10
C VAL A 92 -12.70 7.69 -16.25
N GLU A 93 -12.50 8.98 -16.49
CA GLU A 93 -13.05 9.73 -17.63
C GLU A 93 -12.76 9.05 -18.98
N ARG A 94 -11.66 8.30 -19.08
CA ARG A 94 -11.30 7.51 -20.28
C ARG A 94 -11.70 6.03 -20.20
N GLY A 95 -12.61 5.66 -19.31
CA GLY A 95 -13.22 4.34 -19.19
C GLY A 95 -12.57 3.39 -18.18
N ALA A 96 -11.69 3.85 -17.28
CA ALA A 96 -11.19 2.99 -16.21
C ALA A 96 -12.21 2.85 -15.08
N THR A 97 -12.56 1.61 -14.73
CA THR A 97 -13.50 1.32 -13.63
C THR A 97 -12.87 0.51 -12.50
N TRP A 98 -11.89 -0.32 -12.83
CA TRP A 98 -11.35 -1.38 -11.96
C TRP A 98 -12.42 -2.32 -11.38
N LEU A 99 -13.53 -2.54 -12.09
CA LEU A 99 -14.69 -3.32 -11.65
C LEU A 99 -14.33 -4.75 -11.19
N ALA A 100 -13.26 -5.34 -11.71
CA ALA A 100 -12.79 -6.67 -11.31
C ALA A 100 -12.00 -6.71 -9.98
N SER A 101 -11.93 -5.60 -9.25
CA SER A 101 -11.35 -5.54 -7.89
C SER A 101 -12.27 -6.29 -6.94
N ARG A 102 -11.70 -7.11 -6.06
CA ARG A 102 -12.51 -8.01 -5.22
C ARG A 102 -12.84 -7.42 -3.86
N HIS A 103 -11.99 -6.53 -3.35
CA HIS A 103 -12.19 -5.87 -2.06
C HIS A 103 -12.40 -6.87 -0.92
N VAL A 104 -11.69 -8.01 -0.96
CA VAL A 104 -11.87 -9.06 0.04
C VAL A 104 -11.36 -8.60 1.40
N CYS A 105 -12.24 -8.62 2.39
CA CYS A 105 -11.91 -8.34 3.78
C CYS A 105 -12.72 -9.29 4.68
N ASN A 106 -12.10 -9.84 5.72
CA ASN A 106 -12.68 -10.92 6.55
C ASN A 106 -13.20 -12.10 5.70
N GLY A 107 -12.45 -12.47 4.66
CA GLY A 107 -12.72 -13.65 3.82
C GLY A 107 -13.81 -13.49 2.76
N LYS A 108 -14.48 -12.34 2.67
CA LYS A 108 -15.57 -12.09 1.70
C LYS A 108 -15.46 -10.72 1.02
N PRO A 109 -15.99 -10.54 -0.20
CA PRO A 109 -16.18 -9.22 -0.81
C PRO A 109 -17.28 -8.43 -0.06
N PRO A 110 -17.30 -7.09 -0.16
CA PRO A 110 -18.38 -6.27 0.37
C PRO A 110 -19.69 -6.55 -0.37
N THR A 111 -20.82 -6.35 0.31
CA THR A 111 -22.13 -6.33 -0.35
C THR A 111 -22.35 -5.01 -1.10
N PRO A 112 -23.30 -4.95 -2.05
CA PRO A 112 -23.65 -3.71 -2.74
C PRO A 112 -24.08 -2.58 -1.79
N GLU A 113 -24.65 -2.89 -0.63
CA GLU A 113 -25.02 -1.90 0.39
C GLU A 113 -23.79 -1.37 1.15
N GLN A 114 -22.78 -2.21 1.37
CA GLN A 114 -21.53 -1.82 2.03
C GLN A 114 -20.62 -1.02 1.08
N LEU A 115 -20.64 -1.34 -0.20
CA LEU A 115 -19.88 -0.61 -1.22
C LEU A 115 -20.70 -0.43 -2.51
N PRO A 116 -21.61 0.56 -2.53
CA PRO A 116 -22.34 0.94 -3.74
C PRO A 116 -21.39 1.43 -4.84
N MET A 117 -21.77 1.19 -6.09
CA MET A 117 -21.03 1.72 -7.24
C MET A 117 -21.47 3.16 -7.54
N CYS A 118 -20.53 3.96 -8.05
CA CYS A 118 -20.80 5.32 -8.51
C CYS A 118 -21.32 5.40 -9.95
N PHE A 119 -21.38 4.26 -10.64
CA PHE A 119 -21.71 4.16 -12.05
C PHE A 119 -22.39 2.81 -12.32
N ASP A 120 -23.05 2.69 -13.46
CA ASP A 120 -23.63 1.43 -13.91
C ASP A 120 -22.52 0.49 -14.43
N PRO A 121 -22.32 -0.70 -13.84
CA PRO A 121 -21.27 -1.62 -14.25
C PRO A 121 -21.39 -2.15 -15.69
N GLU A 122 -22.57 -2.10 -16.31
CA GLU A 122 -22.78 -2.49 -17.71
C GLU A 122 -22.35 -1.40 -18.69
N VAL A 123 -22.48 -0.13 -18.28
CA VAL A 123 -22.14 1.04 -19.11
C VAL A 123 -20.69 1.46 -18.89
N GLY A 124 -20.25 1.53 -17.63
CA GLY A 124 -18.97 2.11 -17.23
C GLY A 124 -19.13 3.54 -16.72
N TRP A 125 -18.00 4.25 -16.63
CA TRP A 125 -17.94 5.63 -16.13
C TRP A 125 -17.09 6.53 -17.06
N ASP A 126 -17.03 6.17 -18.35
CA ASP A 126 -16.38 6.98 -19.36
C ASP A 126 -17.13 8.30 -19.57
N GLY A 127 -16.39 9.37 -19.83
CA GLY A 127 -16.97 10.70 -19.99
C GLY A 127 -17.49 11.35 -18.70
N VAL A 128 -17.26 10.76 -17.52
CA VAL A 128 -17.66 11.37 -16.24
C VAL A 128 -17.06 12.77 -16.08
N GLU A 129 -17.90 13.73 -15.74
CA GLU A 129 -17.49 15.10 -15.41
C GLU A 129 -16.94 15.20 -13.98
N MET A 130 -16.05 16.17 -13.71
CA MET A 130 -15.43 16.34 -12.39
C MET A 130 -16.47 16.48 -11.26
N GLU A 131 -17.54 17.24 -11.49
CA GLU A 131 -18.62 17.43 -10.52
C GLU A 131 -19.29 16.11 -10.13
N GLU A 132 -19.60 15.26 -11.11
CA GLU A 132 -20.19 13.93 -10.88
C GLU A 132 -19.21 12.99 -10.17
N PHE A 133 -17.93 13.02 -10.58
CA PHE A 133 -16.89 12.23 -9.92
C PHE A 133 -16.73 12.62 -8.44
N LEU A 134 -16.89 13.89 -8.11
CA LEU A 134 -16.82 14.40 -6.74
C LEU A 134 -18.11 14.17 -5.93
N SER A 135 -19.26 14.14 -6.59
CA SER A 135 -20.55 14.04 -5.92
C SER A 135 -20.85 12.65 -5.38
N CYS A 136 -20.31 11.58 -6.00
CA CYS A 136 -20.51 10.23 -5.51
C CYS A 136 -19.82 10.00 -4.14
N PRO A 137 -20.56 9.75 -3.05
CA PRO A 137 -19.97 9.56 -1.72
C PRO A 137 -19.16 8.26 -1.59
N TYR A 138 -19.40 7.29 -2.48
CA TYR A 138 -18.74 5.97 -2.48
C TYR A 138 -17.51 5.91 -3.39
N ASN A 139 -17.06 7.05 -3.94
CA ASN A 139 -15.95 7.08 -4.87
C ASN A 139 -14.65 6.58 -4.19
N LEU A 140 -14.18 5.42 -4.65
CA LEU A 140 -12.96 4.77 -4.16
C LEU A 140 -11.67 5.55 -4.44
N ALA A 141 -11.72 6.64 -5.22
CA ALA A 141 -10.61 7.57 -5.36
C ALA A 141 -10.33 8.36 -4.08
N PHE A 142 -11.33 8.58 -3.23
CA PHE A 142 -11.15 9.26 -1.94
C PHE A 142 -10.31 8.43 -0.98
N ASN A 143 -9.30 9.08 -0.39
CA ASN A 143 -8.38 8.48 0.59
C ASN A 143 -7.85 7.10 0.14
N ARG A 144 -7.60 6.93 -1.16
CA ARG A 144 -7.25 5.63 -1.76
C ARG A 144 -5.96 5.09 -1.16
N GLN A 145 -4.92 5.91 -0.99
CA GLN A 145 -3.62 5.43 -0.50
C GLN A 145 -3.75 4.94 0.94
N THR A 146 -4.49 5.68 1.77
CA THR A 146 -4.78 5.33 3.16
C THR A 146 -5.58 4.05 3.26
N ARG A 147 -6.71 3.96 2.55
CA ARG A 147 -7.54 2.76 2.52
C ARG A 147 -6.77 1.53 2.04
N MET A 148 -5.97 1.67 0.98
CA MET A 148 -5.25 0.53 0.38
C MET A 148 -4.00 0.10 1.16
N LEU A 149 -3.50 0.92 2.08
CA LEU A 149 -2.37 0.57 2.95
C LEU A 149 -2.81 0.12 4.34
N ALA A 150 -4.01 0.51 4.78
CA ALA A 150 -4.55 0.10 6.05
C ALA A 150 -4.93 -1.39 6.07
N ASP A 151 -4.91 -1.97 7.27
CA ASP A 151 -5.66 -3.18 7.58
C ASP A 151 -7.13 -2.80 7.83
N LEU A 152 -7.99 -3.11 6.87
CA LEU A 152 -9.41 -2.77 6.91
C LEU A 152 -10.19 -3.64 7.91
N THR A 153 -9.61 -4.75 8.38
CA THR A 153 -10.28 -5.60 9.40
C THR A 153 -10.44 -4.85 10.73
N LEU A 154 -9.57 -3.88 11.01
CA LEU A 154 -9.61 -3.03 12.21
C LEU A 154 -10.77 -2.03 12.22
N ILE A 155 -11.42 -1.83 11.08
CA ILE A 155 -12.49 -0.84 10.88
C ILE A 155 -13.75 -1.47 10.29
N ASN A 156 -13.99 -2.75 10.60
CA ASN A 156 -15.13 -3.54 10.11
C ASN A 156 -15.24 -3.56 8.58
N CYS A 157 -14.10 -3.61 7.89
CA CYS A 157 -14.01 -3.66 6.44
C CYS A 157 -14.70 -2.46 5.77
N TYR A 158 -15.68 -2.72 4.90
CA TYR A 158 -16.43 -1.70 4.16
C TYR A 158 -17.73 -1.32 4.85
N ASP A 159 -18.05 -1.91 6.01
CA ASP A 159 -19.20 -1.50 6.79
C ASP A 159 -18.93 -0.19 7.52
N THR A 160 -19.57 0.89 7.07
CA THR A 160 -19.46 2.22 7.65
C THR A 160 -20.53 2.51 8.69
N SER A 161 -21.50 1.61 8.89
CA SER A 161 -22.65 1.83 9.79
C SER A 161 -22.34 1.56 11.27
N THR A 162 -21.33 0.72 11.52
CA THR A 162 -21.03 0.19 12.86
C THR A 162 -20.09 1.07 13.69
N MET A 163 -19.34 1.97 13.04
CA MET A 163 -18.31 2.77 13.68
C MET A 163 -18.46 4.25 13.31
N ASN A 164 -18.29 5.13 14.30
CA ASN A 164 -18.23 6.57 14.06
C ASN A 164 -17.15 6.91 13.01
N SER A 165 -17.48 7.76 12.03
CA SER A 165 -16.61 8.09 10.90
C SER A 165 -15.25 8.66 11.34
N THR A 166 -15.22 9.57 12.32
CA THR A 166 -13.97 10.17 12.83
C THR A 166 -13.07 9.12 13.48
N MET A 167 -13.65 8.20 14.25
CA MET A 167 -12.91 7.10 14.87
C MET A 167 -12.37 6.14 13.80
N ARG A 168 -13.23 5.80 12.81
CA ARG A 168 -12.89 4.95 11.68
C ARG A 168 -11.71 5.50 10.89
N ASP A 169 -11.75 6.79 10.58
CA ASP A 169 -10.70 7.50 9.84
C ASP A 169 -9.38 7.53 10.63
N LYS A 170 -9.44 7.77 11.94
CA LYS A 170 -8.26 7.73 12.82
C LYS A 170 -7.61 6.35 12.83
N ILE A 171 -8.38 5.28 13.01
CA ILE A 171 -7.85 3.91 13.03
C ILE A 171 -7.26 3.54 11.67
N MET A 172 -7.96 3.89 10.58
CA MET A 172 -7.50 3.61 9.22
C MET A 172 -6.18 4.33 8.91
N LEU A 173 -6.06 5.60 9.28
CA LEU A 173 -4.84 6.39 9.07
C LEU A 173 -3.66 5.85 9.89
N GLU A 174 -3.86 5.54 11.17
CA GLU A 174 -2.79 4.99 12.01
C GLU A 174 -2.35 3.59 11.54
N SER A 175 -3.30 2.75 11.12
CA SER A 175 -3.00 1.46 10.49
C SER A 175 -2.16 1.64 9.22
N ALA A 176 -2.55 2.56 8.32
CA ALA A 176 -1.80 2.85 7.10
C ALA A 176 -0.38 3.37 7.39
N LYS A 177 -0.21 4.29 8.35
CA LYS A 177 1.11 4.78 8.78
C LYS A 177 1.98 3.65 9.34
N ASN A 178 1.40 2.77 10.15
CA ASN A 178 2.10 1.62 10.70
C ASN A 178 2.55 0.65 9.61
N ASN A 179 1.65 0.28 8.71
CA ASN A 179 1.96 -0.63 7.61
C ASN A 179 3.01 -0.04 6.66
N LEU A 180 2.89 1.26 6.32
CA LEU A 180 3.87 1.97 5.53
C LEU A 180 5.27 1.96 6.17
N ARG A 181 5.34 2.18 7.50
CA ARG A 181 6.60 2.09 8.27
C ARG A 181 7.23 0.71 8.21
N ASN A 182 6.42 -0.33 8.13
CA ASN A 182 6.86 -1.73 8.12
C ASN A 182 7.09 -2.30 6.71
N LEU A 183 6.77 -1.56 5.64
CA LEU A 183 7.17 -1.95 4.29
C LEU A 183 8.69 -1.99 4.19
N ALA A 184 9.19 -3.03 3.54
CA ALA A 184 10.61 -3.20 3.25
C ALA A 184 11.13 -2.01 2.44
N PHE A 185 10.32 -1.48 1.54
CA PHE A 185 10.61 -0.28 0.77
C PHE A 185 9.31 0.42 0.36
N PHE A 186 9.32 1.75 0.31
CA PHE A 186 8.33 2.50 -0.46
C PHE A 186 9.00 3.66 -1.19
N GLY A 187 8.52 3.96 -2.39
CA GLY A 187 8.97 5.10 -3.17
C GLY A 187 7.96 6.25 -3.16
N ILE A 188 8.45 7.44 -3.50
CA ILE A 188 7.64 8.64 -3.74
C ILE A 188 7.74 8.98 -5.21
N LYS A 189 6.60 9.08 -5.91
CA LYS A 189 6.56 9.34 -7.35
C LYS A 189 7.32 10.62 -7.71
N GLU A 190 7.23 11.64 -6.88
CA GLU A 190 7.84 12.96 -7.07
C GLU A 190 9.37 12.95 -6.80
N LYS A 191 9.90 11.89 -6.18
CA LYS A 191 11.31 11.71 -5.82
C LYS A 191 11.85 10.39 -6.38
N MET A 192 11.70 10.20 -7.69
CA MET A 192 11.94 8.89 -8.34
C MET A 192 13.42 8.50 -8.31
N GLU A 193 14.33 9.45 -8.46
CA GLU A 193 15.77 9.21 -8.39
C GLU A 193 16.18 8.73 -6.99
N GLU A 194 15.74 9.42 -5.95
CA GLU A 194 16.00 9.02 -4.57
C GLU A 194 15.28 7.71 -4.23
N SER A 195 14.09 7.48 -4.78
CA SER A 195 13.36 6.22 -4.63
C SER A 195 14.13 5.06 -5.23
N GLN A 196 14.73 5.24 -6.42
CA GLN A 196 15.60 4.25 -7.03
C GLN A 196 16.82 3.98 -6.14
N PHE A 197 17.50 5.03 -5.69
CA PHE A 197 18.67 4.91 -4.81
C PHE A 197 18.36 4.13 -3.53
N ILE A 198 17.28 4.47 -2.82
CA ILE A 198 16.86 3.76 -1.60
C ILE A 198 16.53 2.29 -1.92
N PHE A 199 15.82 2.00 -3.02
CA PHE A 199 15.51 0.63 -3.42
C PHE A 199 16.79 -0.19 -3.63
N GLU A 200 17.73 0.36 -4.40
CA GLU A 200 19.00 -0.30 -4.74
C GLU A 200 19.82 -0.62 -3.49
N LYS A 201 19.91 0.33 -2.55
CA LYS A 201 20.61 0.14 -1.27
C LYS A 201 19.89 -0.83 -0.34
N THR A 202 18.57 -0.78 -0.29
CA THR A 202 17.75 -1.67 0.55
C THR A 202 17.88 -3.12 0.11
N PHE A 203 17.76 -3.40 -1.19
CA PHE A 203 17.76 -4.77 -1.70
C PHE A 203 19.12 -5.26 -2.17
N GLN A 204 20.15 -4.40 -2.17
CA GLN A 204 21.49 -4.69 -2.73
C GLN A 204 21.40 -5.14 -4.20
N MET A 205 20.61 -4.40 -4.97
CA MET A 205 20.37 -4.63 -6.40
C MET A 205 20.62 -3.32 -7.14
N THR A 206 20.93 -3.38 -8.43
CA THR A 206 21.07 -2.18 -9.25
C THR A 206 20.16 -2.23 -10.46
N PHE A 207 19.59 -1.09 -10.84
CA PHE A 207 18.92 -0.97 -12.12
C PHE A 207 19.96 -0.68 -13.22
N THR A 208 19.67 -1.12 -14.44
CA THR A 208 20.54 -0.88 -15.60
C THR A 208 20.20 0.43 -16.32
N ARG A 209 19.22 1.18 -15.81
CA ARG A 209 18.71 2.46 -16.35
C ARG A 209 18.14 3.29 -15.22
N GLU A 210 18.13 4.61 -15.39
CA GLU A 210 17.47 5.54 -14.48
C GLU A 210 15.95 5.47 -14.64
N LEU A 211 15.25 5.41 -13.51
CA LEU A 211 13.77 5.38 -13.48
C LEU A 211 13.17 6.79 -13.57
N ALA A 212 13.96 7.84 -13.34
CA ALA A 212 13.53 9.23 -13.27
C ALA A 212 13.20 9.88 -14.63
N GLU A 213 13.40 9.19 -15.76
CA GLU A 213 13.18 9.73 -17.12
C GLU A 213 11.70 10.09 -17.45
N TRP A 214 10.75 9.96 -16.51
CA TRP A 214 9.30 10.14 -16.74
C TRP A 214 8.75 11.47 -16.22
N ASN A 215 8.87 12.54 -17.01
CA ASN A 215 8.56 13.91 -16.56
C ASN A 215 7.16 14.45 -16.91
N LYS A 216 6.30 13.72 -17.63
CA LYS A 216 4.96 14.25 -18.00
C LYS A 216 3.82 13.48 -17.33
N SER A 217 3.21 14.10 -16.33
CA SER A 217 1.91 13.68 -15.82
C SER A 217 0.80 14.50 -16.47
N LYS A 218 -0.16 13.84 -17.11
CA LYS A 218 -1.38 14.48 -17.65
C LYS A 218 -2.27 15.14 -16.60
N SER A 219 -1.98 14.94 -15.30
CA SER A 219 -2.77 15.51 -14.21
C SER A 219 -2.64 17.03 -14.06
N HIS A 220 -1.52 17.63 -14.48
CA HIS A 220 -1.30 19.07 -14.28
C HIS A 220 -2.15 19.93 -15.20
N ASP A 221 -2.59 19.40 -16.34
CA ASP A 221 -3.33 20.15 -17.37
C ASP A 221 -4.85 20.12 -17.14
N THR A 222 -5.31 19.61 -15.99
CA THR A 222 -6.75 19.52 -15.70
C THR A 222 -7.24 20.84 -15.12
N PRO A 223 -8.10 21.61 -15.82
CA PRO A 223 -8.69 22.81 -15.26
C PRO A 223 -9.58 22.42 -14.08
N LEU A 224 -9.41 23.11 -12.96
CA LEU A 224 -10.19 22.94 -11.74
C LEU A 224 -10.56 24.31 -11.19
N THR A 225 -11.80 24.45 -10.76
CA THR A 225 -12.26 25.59 -9.97
C THR A 225 -11.69 25.51 -8.55
N GLU A 226 -11.66 26.65 -7.86
CA GLU A 226 -11.24 26.70 -6.44
C GLU A 226 -12.14 25.84 -5.55
N MET A 227 -13.43 25.76 -5.86
CA MET A 227 -14.40 24.94 -5.13
C MET A 227 -14.14 23.45 -5.30
N GLU A 228 -13.91 22.97 -6.53
CA GLU A 228 -13.51 21.58 -6.76
C GLU A 228 -12.20 21.25 -6.05
N MET A 229 -11.22 22.15 -6.10
CA MET A 229 -9.96 21.96 -5.39
C MET A 229 -10.17 21.85 -3.86
N LYS A 230 -11.05 22.67 -3.29
CA LYS A 230 -11.39 22.57 -1.88
C LYS A 230 -11.99 21.20 -1.55
N VAL A 231 -12.96 20.74 -2.34
CA VAL A 231 -13.60 19.43 -2.14
C VAL A 231 -12.61 18.28 -2.29
N ILE A 232 -11.72 18.31 -3.29
CA ILE A 232 -10.69 17.27 -3.46
C ILE A 232 -9.79 17.19 -2.21
N ARG A 233 -9.36 18.34 -1.66
CA ARG A 233 -8.54 18.37 -0.44
C ARG A 233 -9.28 17.78 0.75
N GLU A 234 -10.52 18.19 0.96
CA GLU A 234 -11.36 17.71 2.06
C GLU A 234 -11.61 16.20 1.96
N LYS A 235 -11.95 15.70 0.77
CA LYS A 235 -12.23 14.27 0.56
C LYS A 235 -10.98 13.37 0.57
N ASN A 236 -9.78 13.95 0.44
CA ASN A 236 -8.50 13.23 0.49
C ASN A 236 -7.65 13.61 1.73
N HIS A 237 -8.28 14.13 2.79
CA HIS A 237 -7.59 14.63 3.97
C HIS A 237 -6.74 13.57 4.71
N LEU A 238 -7.10 12.28 4.64
CA LEU A 238 -6.29 11.21 5.23
C LEU A 238 -5.08 10.89 4.36
N ASP A 239 -5.26 10.86 3.04
CA ASP A 239 -4.13 10.70 2.11
C ASP A 239 -3.12 11.85 2.24
N ILE A 240 -3.58 13.07 2.49
CA ILE A 240 -2.71 14.24 2.78
C ILE A 240 -1.87 13.97 4.03
N GLN A 241 -2.51 13.62 5.15
CA GLN A 241 -1.80 13.32 6.39
C GLN A 241 -0.84 12.12 6.26
N LEU A 242 -1.25 11.08 5.53
CA LEU A 242 -0.41 9.91 5.26
C LEU A 242 0.79 10.29 4.40
N TYR A 243 0.60 11.11 3.37
CA TYR A 243 1.67 11.53 2.47
C TYR A 243 2.68 12.44 3.18
N GLU A 244 2.23 13.37 4.03
CA GLU A 244 3.12 14.17 4.89
C GLU A 244 3.97 13.29 5.81
N PHE A 245 3.35 12.29 6.44
CA PHE A 245 4.07 11.28 7.21
C PHE A 245 5.07 10.49 6.35
N ALA A 246 4.65 10.07 5.16
CA ALA A 246 5.46 9.30 4.22
C ALA A 246 6.71 10.08 3.79
N ILE A 247 6.59 11.38 3.50
CA ILE A 247 7.71 12.26 3.15
C ILE A 247 8.72 12.37 4.29
N LYS A 248 8.24 12.60 5.53
CA LYS A 248 9.11 12.66 6.72
C LYS A 248 9.88 11.35 6.92
N LEU A 249 9.17 10.23 6.82
CA LEU A 249 9.78 8.90 6.94
C LEU A 249 10.75 8.58 5.81
N PHE A 250 10.41 8.96 4.57
CA PHE A 250 11.24 8.77 3.38
C PHE A 250 12.55 9.54 3.49
N ASN A 251 12.50 10.84 3.84
CA ASN A 251 13.69 11.66 4.00
C ASN A 251 14.58 11.11 5.14
N LYS A 252 13.99 10.71 6.26
CA LYS A 252 14.74 10.06 7.35
C LYS A 252 15.45 8.78 6.88
N ARG A 253 14.78 7.94 6.08
CA ARG A 253 15.41 6.73 5.50
C ARG A 253 16.54 7.08 4.53
N LEU A 254 16.36 8.10 3.70
CA LEU A 254 17.37 8.58 2.77
C LEU A 254 18.63 9.07 3.51
N GLU A 255 18.45 9.93 4.50
CA GLU A 255 19.53 10.48 5.35
C GLU A 255 20.29 9.38 6.08
N LEU A 256 19.58 8.39 6.64
CA LEU A 256 20.20 7.23 7.28
C LEU A 256 21.08 6.45 6.29
N ILE A 257 20.58 6.18 5.07
CA ILE A 257 21.35 5.46 4.05
C ILE A 257 22.59 6.25 3.61
N GLN A 258 22.47 7.57 3.47
CA GLN A 258 23.56 8.44 3.02
C GLN A 258 24.63 8.64 4.11
N SER A 259 24.22 8.75 5.37
CA SER A 259 25.14 8.94 6.51
C SER A 259 25.84 7.66 6.94
N SER A 260 25.23 6.49 6.74
CA SER A 260 25.87 5.21 6.98
C SER A 260 26.91 4.90 5.89
N SER A 261 28.16 5.28 6.12
CA SER A 261 29.31 4.96 5.24
C SER A 261 29.61 3.46 5.14
N GLU A 262 28.97 2.59 5.93
CA GLU A 262 29.11 1.12 5.86
C GLU A 262 27.80 0.36 6.13
N SER A 263 27.00 0.18 5.09
CA SER A 263 26.16 -0.97 4.66
C SER A 263 25.79 -2.18 5.59
N LYS A 264 25.72 -2.09 6.93
CA LYS A 264 25.36 -3.26 7.78
C LYS A 264 23.92 -3.29 8.30
N GLU A 265 23.25 -2.16 8.50
CA GLU A 265 21.93 -2.13 9.20
C GLU A 265 20.68 -2.12 8.32
N LEU A 266 20.80 -1.94 7.01
CA LEU A 266 19.62 -1.76 6.15
C LEU A 266 19.04 -3.04 5.53
N ARG A 267 19.37 -4.21 6.07
CA ARG A 267 18.76 -5.45 5.56
C ARG A 267 17.24 -5.35 5.76
N PRO A 268 16.44 -5.55 4.69
CA PRO A 268 15.00 -5.45 4.81
C PRO A 268 14.53 -6.47 5.84
N LYS A 269 13.82 -5.98 6.86
CA LYS A 269 13.14 -6.85 7.82
C LYS A 269 11.88 -7.37 7.13
N PRO A 270 11.64 -8.69 7.13
CA PRO A 270 10.38 -9.21 6.64
C PRO A 270 9.28 -8.71 7.58
N ILE A 271 8.06 -8.51 7.06
CA ILE A 271 6.92 -8.29 7.96
C ILE A 271 6.77 -9.55 8.82
N VAL A 272 6.88 -9.39 10.14
CA VAL A 272 6.55 -10.43 11.11
C VAL A 272 5.04 -10.33 11.32
N TYR A 273 4.31 -11.35 10.89
CA TYR A 273 2.90 -11.47 11.23
C TYR A 273 2.81 -11.76 12.72
N PHE A 274 2.26 -10.83 13.52
CA PHE A 274 1.77 -11.18 14.84
C PHE A 274 0.50 -12.01 14.62
N LYS A 275 0.55 -13.30 14.96
CA LYS A 275 -0.68 -14.07 15.12
C LYS A 275 -1.39 -13.54 16.36
N SER A 276 -2.72 -13.49 16.31
CA SER A 276 -3.59 -13.10 17.42
C SER A 276 -3.61 -14.10 18.59
N GLU A 277 -2.60 -14.97 18.72
CA GLU A 277 -2.55 -16.07 19.70
C GLU A 277 -1.45 -15.89 20.75
N ASP A 278 -0.65 -14.81 20.70
CA ASP A 278 0.46 -14.57 21.65
C ASP A 278 0.16 -13.49 22.71
N VAL A 279 -1.10 -13.36 23.15
CA VAL A 279 -1.46 -12.60 24.36
C VAL A 279 -1.77 -13.59 25.47
N GLU A 280 -0.71 -14.15 26.06
CA GLU A 280 -0.79 -14.76 27.39
C GLU A 280 -0.19 -13.78 28.40
N SER A 281 -1.10 -13.26 29.24
CA SER A 281 -0.94 -12.77 30.62
C SER A 281 0.45 -12.34 31.10
N GLU A 282 0.62 -11.02 31.26
CA GLU A 282 1.41 -10.46 32.36
C GLU A 282 0.50 -9.53 33.16
N ASP A 283 -0.17 -10.10 34.16
CA ASP A 283 -0.62 -9.39 35.35
C ASP A 283 0.05 -10.07 36.56
N GLU A 284 0.37 -9.23 37.55
CA GLU A 284 0.97 -9.51 38.87
C GLU A 284 2.50 -9.47 38.96
N ASP A 285 3.04 -8.28 39.31
CA ASP A 285 3.53 -8.14 40.69
C ASP A 285 3.35 -6.72 41.23
N SER A 286 2.84 -6.71 42.45
CA SER A 286 2.42 -5.63 43.32
C SER A 286 3.60 -4.96 44.03
N GLY A 287 3.47 -3.68 44.36
CA GLY A 287 4.47 -2.96 45.15
C GLY A 287 3.96 -1.63 45.70
N SER A 288 3.04 -1.70 46.65
CA SER A 288 2.63 -0.56 47.49
C SER A 288 3.77 -0.21 48.47
N PRO A 289 4.16 1.06 48.65
CA PRO A 289 5.14 1.42 49.66
C PRO A 289 4.45 1.69 51.01
N GLU A 290 4.82 0.91 52.03
CA GLU A 290 4.49 1.18 53.42
C GLU A 290 5.51 2.12 54.08
N TYR A 291 4.94 2.98 54.91
CA TYR A 291 5.51 4.05 55.72
C TYR A 291 6.41 3.50 56.84
N THR A 292 7.58 4.09 57.05
CA THR A 292 8.22 4.11 58.39
C THR A 292 8.74 5.52 58.68
N ASP A 293 8.09 6.14 59.66
CA ASP A 293 8.44 7.40 60.29
C ASP A 293 9.32 7.10 61.52
N SER A 294 10.48 7.76 61.66
CA SER A 294 10.97 8.34 62.92
C SER A 294 12.40 8.91 62.82
N THR A 295 12.46 10.24 62.70
CA THR A 295 13.13 11.23 63.58
C THR A 295 14.64 11.18 63.95
N PHE A 296 15.19 12.41 64.02
CA PHE A 296 16.47 12.92 64.60
C PHE A 296 17.70 12.71 63.71
N MET A 297 18.46 13.74 63.29
CA MET A 297 18.81 15.06 63.85
C MET A 297 18.93 16.12 62.74
#